data_AF-A0A976Q4H0-F1
#
_entry.id   AF-A0A976Q4H0-F1
#
_cell.length_a   1.000
_cell.length_b   1.000
_cell.length_c   1.000
_cell.angle_alpha   90.00
_cell.angle_beta   90.00
_cell.angle_gamma   90.00
#
_symmetry.space_group_name_H-M   'P 1'
#
loop_
_entity.id
_entity.type
_entity.pdbx_description
1 polymer ?
#
loop_
_entity_poly.entity_id
_entity_poly.type
_entity_poly.pdbx_seq_one_letter_code
_entity_poly.pdbx_strand_id
1 'polypeptide(L)'
;MSGGRSKTPGASGLAKWLTARGWPIHLLLCTVGIAVLIRPTVLAARFGRVPGIDPAAFYPASVAVAKMLGACFLVWGAAGVLLRVLARHGAFAVQGVRMAAVVGTYLLCTAVFVDWHVDDAAITYAYSENLATGLGLRLHPNLPTEEAYSNTLWMLVLAGARACGAPIPWVAKLLGTGLGVLCIVGTARLLARDTGQWLSALNIALLGSLFCTAPFVIWSVSGLEHALQAAGFLGLVACGGVGSPRQRWRFSAIGAGLVLVRPEAPLILAAVAISHAWDRWRERRTLAPILQLWTLPVLPLLALAGLVLFRIAYFGDPLPNPYYAKGTSATPARLLNLVGGAWEYVFSWLRAGGIGALFGVWVFLPAQRLPPTVRVALAIVGAQVAFAVYTDGDWMGHWRFMAPVVPMLAFITGYAHAANAAERSCQLPLKVPLAIAAVTFIGISSVRHFIEFRARPTTPFASVAHVGQRFAALSADLGIERPRLAHHDAGGTSYRSGVELVDLAGLGNRTIAKNMRDHTFVHRYLLEHAQPDFVFGSASTFAAGISRFHETPRFERDYVPLRFEDDALMEADLCHIRRDRVREVAGLRVVRRADQIIEVVVFDPATVSAGAGRDLAAGPRQ
;
A
#
# COMPACT_ATOMS: atom_id res chain seq x y z
N MET A 1 -44.83 56.09 -17.62
CA MET A 1 -43.49 56.70 -17.83
C MET A 1 -43.05 57.22 -16.47
N SER A 2 -41.97 56.82 -15.80
CA SER A 2 -40.63 56.33 -16.12
C SER A 2 -40.27 55.28 -15.04
N GLY A 3 -39.56 54.19 -15.29
CA GLY A 3 -38.18 54.14 -15.77
C GLY A 3 -37.35 53.41 -14.72
N GLY A 4 -37.31 52.08 -14.79
CA GLY A 4 -36.44 51.25 -13.95
C GLY A 4 -34.97 51.59 -14.16
N ARG A 5 -34.20 51.64 -13.07
CA ARG A 5 -32.74 51.57 -13.11
C ARG A 5 -32.26 50.42 -12.25
N SER A 6 -31.93 49.33 -12.93
CA SER A 6 -31.01 48.31 -12.44
C SER A 6 -29.71 48.98 -11.99
N LYS A 7 -29.38 48.89 -10.70
CA LYS A 7 -28.03 49.22 -10.22
C LYS A 7 -27.09 48.08 -10.62
N THR A 8 -26.54 48.16 -11.83
CA THR A 8 -25.28 47.48 -12.15
C THR A 8 -24.20 48.09 -11.24
N PRO A 9 -23.47 47.29 -10.45
CA PRO A 9 -22.40 47.83 -9.61
C PRO A 9 -21.28 48.37 -10.52
N GLY A 10 -20.96 49.66 -10.37
CA GLY A 10 -19.83 50.27 -11.07
C GLY A 10 -18.51 49.58 -10.74
N ALA A 11 -17.52 49.69 -11.63
CA ALA A 11 -16.21 49.02 -11.55
C ALA A 11 -15.49 49.18 -10.19
N SER A 12 -15.70 50.30 -9.48
CA SER A 12 -15.15 50.54 -8.14
C SER A 12 -15.81 49.71 -7.03
N GLY A 13 -17.09 49.34 -7.18
CA GLY A 13 -17.82 48.44 -6.28
C GLY A 13 -17.41 46.99 -6.48
N LEU A 14 -17.17 46.57 -7.73
CA LEU A 14 -16.66 45.24 -8.06
C LEU A 14 -15.24 45.04 -7.51
N ALA A 15 -14.34 46.01 -7.69
CA ALA A 15 -12.98 45.96 -7.17
C ALA A 15 -12.92 45.88 -5.63
N LYS A 16 -13.74 46.69 -4.92
CA LYS A 16 -13.87 46.61 -3.45
C LYS A 16 -14.52 45.31 -2.98
N TRP A 17 -15.46 44.76 -3.74
CA TRP A 17 -16.11 43.49 -3.45
C TRP A 17 -15.16 42.28 -3.63
N LEU A 18 -14.27 42.34 -4.63
CA LEU A 18 -13.24 41.34 -4.88
C LEU A 18 -12.14 41.37 -3.79
N THR A 19 -11.67 42.54 -3.36
CA THR A 19 -10.58 42.66 -2.39
C THR A 19 -11.00 42.36 -0.95
N ALA A 20 -12.21 42.70 -0.52
CA ALA A 20 -12.66 42.56 0.87
C ALA A 20 -12.98 41.12 1.33
N ARG A 21 -12.99 40.13 0.42
CA ARG A 21 -13.47 38.75 0.71
C ARG A 21 -12.49 37.63 0.38
N GLY A 22 -11.21 37.92 0.15
CA GLY A 22 -10.22 36.87 -0.11
C GLY A 22 -10.43 36.13 -1.45
N TRP A 23 -11.15 36.71 -2.41
CA TRP A 23 -11.15 36.24 -3.80
C TRP A 23 -9.76 36.17 -4.44
N PRO A 24 -8.82 37.08 -4.14
CA PRO A 24 -7.50 37.05 -4.75
C PRO A 24 -6.73 35.75 -4.51
N ILE A 25 -6.87 35.11 -3.33
CA ILE A 25 -6.11 33.88 -3.04
C ILE A 25 -6.66 32.68 -3.82
N HIS A 26 -7.97 32.56 -3.99
CA HIS A 26 -8.58 31.45 -4.72
C HIS A 26 -8.36 31.57 -6.22
N LEU A 27 -8.45 32.80 -6.76
CA LEU A 27 -8.09 33.07 -8.14
C LEU A 27 -6.59 32.85 -8.37
N LEU A 28 -5.73 33.25 -7.43
CA LEU A 28 -4.29 32.96 -7.50
C LEU A 28 -4.02 31.45 -7.53
N LEU A 29 -4.68 30.65 -6.68
CA LEU A 29 -4.55 29.19 -6.71
C LEU A 29 -4.97 28.61 -8.07
N CYS A 30 -6.08 29.08 -8.65
CA CYS A 30 -6.48 28.68 -10.00
C CYS A 30 -5.42 29.07 -11.05
N THR A 31 -4.96 30.31 -11.04
CA THR A 31 -3.96 30.82 -12.00
C THR A 31 -2.65 30.06 -11.89
N VAL A 32 -2.15 29.85 -10.67
CA VAL A 32 -0.93 29.07 -10.40
C VAL A 32 -1.14 27.62 -10.85
N GLY A 33 -2.27 27.01 -10.52
CA GLY A 33 -2.57 25.64 -10.94
C GLY A 33 -2.61 25.47 -12.46
N ILE A 34 -3.26 26.39 -13.18
CA ILE A 34 -3.25 26.42 -14.66
C ILE A 34 -1.84 26.63 -15.21
N ALA A 35 -1.08 27.59 -14.67
CA ALA A 35 0.28 27.85 -15.12
C ALA A 35 1.19 26.61 -14.94
N VAL A 36 1.05 25.90 -13.82
CA VAL A 36 1.76 24.64 -13.56
C VAL A 36 1.31 23.53 -14.51
N LEU A 37 0.01 23.41 -14.81
CA LEU A 37 -0.45 22.39 -15.77
C LEU A 37 0.00 22.66 -17.21
N ILE A 38 0.10 23.93 -17.61
CA ILE A 38 0.61 24.33 -18.93
C ILE A 38 2.13 24.10 -19.02
N ARG A 39 2.88 24.42 -17.95
CA ARG A 39 4.35 24.30 -17.89
C ARG A 39 4.83 23.55 -16.64
N PRO A 40 4.55 22.24 -16.51
CA PRO A 40 4.88 21.48 -15.31
C PRO A 40 6.38 21.33 -15.10
N THR A 41 7.16 21.41 -16.18
CA THR A 41 8.63 21.36 -16.17
C THR A 41 9.26 22.52 -15.38
N VAL A 42 8.62 23.69 -15.35
CA VAL A 42 9.12 24.86 -14.59
C VAL A 42 9.05 24.60 -13.09
N LEU A 43 7.96 24.00 -12.60
CA LEU A 43 7.83 23.63 -11.19
C LEU A 43 8.72 22.42 -10.87
N ALA A 44 8.75 21.42 -11.75
CA ALA A 44 9.58 20.23 -11.58
C ALA A 44 11.08 20.59 -11.43
N ALA A 45 11.57 21.58 -12.18
CA ALA A 45 12.95 22.07 -12.08
C ALA A 45 13.28 22.74 -10.74
N ARG A 46 12.29 23.07 -9.90
CA ARG A 46 12.48 23.63 -8.55
C ARG A 46 12.57 22.56 -7.47
N PHE A 47 12.23 21.31 -7.77
CA PHE A 47 12.38 20.23 -6.81
C PHE A 47 13.86 19.90 -6.60
N GLY A 48 14.27 19.79 -5.33
CA GLY A 48 15.62 19.34 -5.00
C GLY A 48 15.82 17.90 -5.45
N ARG A 49 16.98 17.61 -6.06
CA ARG A 49 17.34 16.23 -6.43
C ARG A 49 17.34 15.34 -5.19
N VAL A 50 16.84 14.12 -5.34
CA VAL A 50 16.93 13.11 -4.29
C VAL A 50 18.23 12.33 -4.49
N PRO A 51 19.12 12.26 -3.48
CA PRO A 51 20.36 11.51 -3.58
C PRO A 51 20.10 10.03 -3.95
N GLY A 52 20.91 9.47 -4.85
CA GLY A 52 20.82 8.06 -5.25
C GLY A 52 19.73 7.73 -6.28
N ILE A 53 19.02 8.73 -6.82
CA ILE A 53 18.08 8.54 -7.93
C ILE A 53 18.71 9.07 -9.23
N ASP A 54 18.68 8.23 -10.27
CA ASP A 54 19.10 8.61 -11.63
C ASP A 54 18.29 9.83 -12.12
N PRO A 55 18.95 10.91 -12.61
CA PRO A 55 18.27 12.01 -13.29
C PRO A 55 17.24 11.59 -14.35
N ALA A 56 17.47 10.50 -15.09
CA ALA A 56 16.57 9.99 -16.11
C ALA A 56 15.23 9.51 -15.54
N ALA A 57 15.24 8.93 -14.33
CA ALA A 57 14.03 8.51 -13.62
C ALA A 57 13.42 9.67 -12.80
N PHE A 58 14.27 10.52 -12.22
CA PHE A 58 13.86 11.64 -11.36
C PHE A 58 13.03 12.69 -12.11
N TYR A 59 13.42 13.04 -13.34
CA TYR A 59 12.76 14.13 -14.07
C TYR A 59 11.31 13.81 -14.47
N PRO A 60 10.98 12.66 -15.09
CA PRO A 60 9.60 12.27 -15.36
C PRO A 60 8.74 12.17 -14.10
N ALA A 61 9.28 11.62 -13.01
CA ALA A 61 8.60 11.53 -11.71
C ALA A 61 8.26 12.93 -11.17
N SER A 62 9.23 13.85 -11.22
CA SER A 62 9.06 15.25 -10.81
C SER A 62 8.00 15.97 -11.64
N VAL A 63 7.96 15.75 -12.96
CA VAL A 63 6.94 16.34 -13.84
C VAL A 63 5.53 15.81 -13.51
N ALA A 64 5.40 14.51 -13.23
CA ALA A 64 4.12 13.92 -12.85
C ALA A 64 3.59 14.51 -11.52
N VAL A 65 4.45 14.64 -10.52
CA VAL A 65 4.11 15.25 -9.23
C VAL A 65 3.83 16.75 -9.37
N ALA A 66 4.54 17.47 -10.24
CA ALA A 66 4.24 18.87 -10.54
C ALA A 66 2.84 19.04 -11.16
N LYS A 67 2.45 18.18 -12.12
CA LYS A 67 1.09 18.17 -12.68
C LYS A 67 0.03 17.90 -11.61
N MET A 68 0.28 16.93 -10.73
CA MET A 68 -0.58 16.64 -9.57
C MET A 68 -0.77 17.89 -8.70
N LEU A 69 0.30 18.59 -8.32
CA LEU A 69 0.21 19.81 -7.53
C LEU A 69 -0.57 20.92 -8.23
N GLY A 70 -0.35 21.10 -9.55
CA GLY A 70 -1.12 22.05 -10.35
C GLY A 70 -2.63 21.78 -10.33
N ALA A 71 -3.01 20.50 -10.48
CA ALA A 71 -4.39 20.07 -10.37
C ALA A 71 -4.97 20.26 -8.95
N CYS A 72 -4.18 20.00 -7.90
CA CYS A 72 -4.59 20.25 -6.52
C CYS A 72 -4.84 21.74 -6.27
N PHE A 73 -3.97 22.64 -6.76
CA PHE A 73 -4.20 24.09 -6.65
C PHE A 73 -5.48 24.53 -7.35
N LEU A 74 -5.79 23.96 -8.52
CA LEU A 74 -7.05 24.19 -9.22
C LEU A 74 -8.27 23.71 -8.42
N VAL A 75 -8.22 22.50 -7.85
CA VAL A 75 -9.29 21.96 -7.02
C VAL A 75 -9.56 22.87 -5.82
N TRP A 76 -8.52 23.29 -5.09
CA TRP A 76 -8.67 24.16 -3.92
C TRP A 76 -9.05 25.60 -4.28
N GLY A 77 -8.57 26.13 -5.42
CA GLY A 77 -8.97 27.42 -5.95
C GLY A 77 -10.45 27.45 -6.33
N ALA A 78 -10.90 26.45 -7.12
CA ALA A 78 -12.29 26.31 -7.53
C ALA A 78 -13.23 26.06 -6.34
N ALA A 79 -12.85 25.18 -5.41
CA ALA A 79 -13.58 24.95 -4.18
C ALA A 79 -13.71 26.25 -3.36
N GLY A 80 -12.64 27.03 -3.26
CA GLY A 80 -12.65 28.33 -2.59
C GLY A 80 -13.63 29.34 -3.21
N VAL A 81 -13.62 29.47 -4.54
CA VAL A 81 -14.59 30.30 -5.28
C VAL A 81 -16.01 29.82 -5.03
N LEU A 82 -16.26 28.51 -5.15
CA LEU A 82 -17.58 27.91 -4.96
C LEU A 82 -18.09 28.11 -3.53
N LEU A 83 -17.24 27.95 -2.53
CA LEU A 83 -17.57 28.21 -1.12
C LEU A 83 -18.01 29.65 -0.87
N ARG A 84 -17.49 30.63 -1.61
CA ARG A 84 -17.91 32.04 -1.47
C ARG A 84 -19.30 32.28 -2.07
N VAL A 85 -19.64 31.59 -3.14
CA VAL A 85 -20.98 31.63 -3.76
C VAL A 85 -21.99 30.88 -2.87
N LEU A 86 -21.61 29.71 -2.39
CA LEU A 86 -22.45 28.83 -1.57
C LEU A 86 -22.53 29.21 -0.11
N ALA A 87 -21.71 30.14 0.40
CA ALA A 87 -21.79 30.60 1.80
C ALA A 87 -23.20 31.10 2.20
N ARG A 88 -24.03 31.47 1.21
CA ARG A 88 -25.44 31.87 1.40
C ARG A 88 -26.43 30.69 1.50
N HIS A 89 -26.01 29.47 1.14
CA HIS A 89 -26.83 28.28 0.98
C HIS A 89 -26.70 27.27 2.14
N GLY A 90 -26.13 27.68 3.28
CA GLY A 90 -26.09 26.90 4.52
C GLY A 90 -24.82 26.06 4.73
N ALA A 91 -24.64 25.59 5.98
CA ALA A 91 -23.43 24.91 6.43
C ALA A 91 -23.18 23.55 5.74
N PHE A 92 -24.25 22.85 5.34
CA PHE A 92 -24.13 21.55 4.67
C PHE A 92 -23.42 21.65 3.32
N ALA A 93 -23.81 22.62 2.48
CA ALA A 93 -23.19 22.85 1.18
C ALA A 93 -21.69 23.19 1.31
N VAL A 94 -21.35 24.00 2.32
CA VAL A 94 -19.96 24.36 2.64
C VAL A 94 -19.11 23.14 3.00
N GLN A 95 -19.65 22.24 3.82
CA GLN A 95 -18.94 21.02 4.20
C GLN A 95 -18.82 20.04 3.03
N GLY A 96 -19.85 19.93 2.19
CA GLY A 96 -19.83 19.12 0.98
C GLY A 96 -18.69 19.51 0.04
N VAL A 97 -18.53 20.82 -0.24
CA VAL A 97 -17.44 21.31 -1.10
C VAL A 97 -16.06 21.08 -0.49
N ARG A 98 -15.90 21.32 0.82
CA ARG A 98 -14.63 21.05 1.52
C ARG A 98 -14.25 19.58 1.47
N MET A 99 -15.22 18.68 1.67
CA MET A 99 -15.00 17.24 1.59
C MET A 99 -14.65 16.82 0.17
N ALA A 100 -15.36 17.35 -0.83
CA ALA A 100 -15.07 17.09 -2.23
C ALA A 100 -13.65 17.55 -2.62
N ALA A 101 -13.16 18.67 -2.09
CA ALA A 101 -11.78 19.13 -2.32
C ALA A 101 -10.74 18.18 -1.71
N VAL A 102 -10.96 17.67 -0.49
CA VAL A 102 -10.08 16.69 0.15
C VAL A 102 -10.06 15.38 -0.64
N VAL A 103 -11.24 14.85 -0.97
CA VAL A 103 -11.37 13.64 -1.79
C VAL A 103 -10.70 13.83 -3.15
N GLY A 104 -10.96 14.95 -3.83
CA GLY A 104 -10.33 15.28 -5.10
C GLY A 104 -8.81 15.35 -5.02
N THR A 105 -8.26 15.93 -3.94
CA THR A 105 -6.81 15.94 -3.69
C THR A 105 -6.25 14.53 -3.53
N TYR A 106 -6.88 13.71 -2.69
CA TYR A 106 -6.49 12.31 -2.51
C TYR A 106 -6.52 11.53 -3.83
N LEU A 107 -7.58 11.68 -4.62
CA LEU A 107 -7.70 11.04 -5.93
C LEU A 107 -6.59 11.48 -6.89
N LEU A 108 -6.27 12.78 -6.94
CA LEU A 108 -5.15 13.29 -7.73
C LEU A 108 -3.81 12.71 -7.28
N CYS A 109 -3.58 12.59 -5.97
CA CYS A 109 -2.38 11.93 -5.44
C CYS A 109 -2.32 10.45 -5.84
N THR A 110 -3.45 9.72 -5.79
CA THR A 110 -3.50 8.31 -6.19
C THR A 110 -3.27 8.11 -7.69
N ALA A 111 -3.71 9.06 -8.52
CA ALA A 111 -3.55 9.01 -9.97
C ALA A 111 -2.07 9.06 -10.40
N VAL A 112 -1.17 9.58 -9.56
CA VAL A 112 0.28 9.53 -9.77
C VAL A 112 0.83 8.11 -9.74
N PHE A 113 0.09 7.12 -9.25
CA PHE A 113 0.53 5.73 -9.13
C PHE A 113 -0.47 4.74 -9.77
N VAL A 114 -1.22 5.21 -10.78
CA VAL A 114 -2.21 4.38 -11.48
C VAL A 114 -1.56 3.21 -12.24
N ASP A 115 -0.35 3.42 -12.73
CA ASP A 115 0.48 2.52 -13.53
C ASP A 115 1.33 1.55 -12.69
N TRP A 116 1.26 1.63 -11.36
CA TRP A 116 2.07 0.80 -10.46
C TRP A 116 1.23 -0.12 -9.58
N HIS A 117 1.60 -1.39 -9.48
CA HIS A 117 1.20 -2.29 -8.41
C HIS A 117 2.45 -2.95 -7.84
N VAL A 118 2.43 -3.27 -6.56
CA VAL A 118 3.52 -4.04 -5.95
C VAL A 118 3.45 -5.49 -6.39
N ASP A 119 4.60 -6.12 -6.61
CA ASP A 119 4.67 -7.50 -7.06
C ASP A 119 3.93 -8.48 -6.13
N ASP A 120 4.04 -8.33 -4.80
CA ASP A 120 3.30 -9.13 -3.82
C ASP A 120 1.78 -9.20 -4.08
N ALA A 121 1.19 -8.15 -4.67
CA ALA A 121 -0.23 -8.16 -5.00
C ALA A 121 -0.55 -9.21 -6.07
N ALA A 122 0.37 -9.47 -7.00
CA ALA A 122 0.19 -10.44 -8.06
C ALA A 122 0.19 -11.90 -7.56
N ILE A 123 0.79 -12.19 -6.41
CA ILE A 123 0.56 -13.47 -5.70
C ILE A 123 -0.94 -13.59 -5.41
N THR A 124 -1.54 -12.58 -4.79
CA THR A 124 -2.98 -12.58 -4.49
C THR A 124 -3.82 -12.68 -5.76
N TYR A 125 -3.40 -12.03 -6.85
CA TYR A 125 -4.10 -12.08 -8.14
C TYR A 125 -4.06 -13.47 -8.76
N ALA A 126 -2.94 -14.18 -8.67
CA ALA A 126 -2.82 -15.55 -9.17
C ALA A 126 -3.78 -16.51 -8.45
N TYR A 127 -3.86 -16.45 -7.11
CA TYR A 127 -4.84 -17.25 -6.36
C TYR A 127 -6.28 -16.84 -6.70
N SER A 128 -6.53 -15.55 -6.87
CA SER A 128 -7.87 -15.03 -7.21
C SER A 128 -8.32 -15.53 -8.59
N GLU A 129 -7.43 -15.52 -9.58
CA GLU A 129 -7.68 -16.04 -10.93
C GLU A 129 -7.92 -17.56 -10.91
N ASN A 130 -7.05 -18.31 -10.21
CA ASN A 130 -7.15 -19.76 -10.16
C ASN A 130 -8.41 -20.23 -9.42
N LEU A 131 -8.79 -19.54 -8.33
CA LEU A 131 -10.06 -19.82 -7.66
C LEU A 131 -11.26 -19.52 -8.57
N ALA A 132 -11.27 -18.36 -9.24
CA ALA A 132 -12.36 -17.95 -10.11
C ALA A 132 -12.51 -18.82 -11.37
N THR A 133 -11.42 -19.45 -11.82
CA THR A 133 -11.42 -20.36 -13.00
C THR A 133 -11.58 -21.84 -12.63
N GLY A 134 -11.80 -22.15 -11.35
CA GLY A 134 -12.07 -23.53 -10.89
C GLY A 134 -10.83 -24.40 -10.68
N LEU A 135 -9.62 -23.82 -10.72
CA LEU A 135 -8.36 -24.51 -10.44
C LEU A 135 -8.09 -24.63 -8.93
N GLY A 136 -8.84 -23.92 -8.10
CA GLY A 136 -8.69 -23.89 -6.65
C GLY A 136 -7.57 -22.96 -6.18
N LEU A 137 -7.28 -23.00 -4.88
CA LEU A 137 -6.26 -22.14 -4.26
C LEU A 137 -4.86 -22.72 -4.46
N ARG A 138 -4.21 -22.28 -5.52
CA ARG A 138 -2.82 -22.61 -5.85
C ARG A 138 -2.18 -21.42 -6.54
N LEU A 139 -0.85 -21.30 -6.44
CA LEU A 139 -0.09 -20.22 -7.07
C LEU A 139 -0.07 -20.35 -8.59
N HIS A 140 0.17 -21.56 -9.09
CA HIS A 140 0.08 -21.91 -10.51
C HIS A 140 -0.86 -23.10 -10.73
N PRO A 141 -1.49 -23.21 -11.92
CA PRO A 141 -2.34 -24.33 -12.27
C PRO A 141 -1.69 -25.71 -12.04
N ASN A 142 -0.41 -25.84 -12.40
CA ASN A 142 0.34 -27.09 -12.36
C ASN A 142 1.09 -27.34 -11.05
N LEU A 143 1.08 -26.38 -10.12
CA LEU A 143 1.74 -26.54 -8.82
C LEU A 143 0.78 -27.16 -7.78
N PRO A 144 1.33 -27.81 -6.74
CA PRO A 144 0.55 -28.25 -5.60
C PRO A 144 -0.24 -27.12 -4.94
N THR A 145 -1.28 -27.49 -4.21
CA THR A 145 -2.05 -26.55 -3.37
C THR A 145 -1.23 -26.19 -2.14
N GLU A 146 -0.61 -25.02 -2.18
CA GLU A 146 0.13 -24.44 -1.07
C GLU A 146 -0.37 -23.01 -0.81
N GLU A 147 -0.12 -22.46 0.38
CA GLU A 147 -0.60 -21.11 0.74
C GLU A 147 0.54 -20.09 0.69
N ALA A 148 0.51 -19.19 -0.30
CA ALA A 148 1.51 -18.13 -0.48
C ALA A 148 1.01 -16.71 -0.13
N TYR A 149 -0.28 -16.55 0.13
CA TYR A 149 -0.88 -15.26 0.46
C TYR A 149 -1.15 -15.14 1.97
N SER A 150 -1.35 -13.92 2.46
CA SER A 150 -1.64 -13.65 3.89
C SER A 150 -2.88 -12.77 4.11
N ASN A 151 -3.66 -12.57 3.05
CA ASN A 151 -4.79 -11.65 2.96
C ASN A 151 -6.06 -12.33 2.41
N THR A 152 -6.46 -13.45 3.03
CA THR A 152 -7.57 -14.32 2.60
C THR A 152 -8.84 -13.58 2.19
N LEU A 153 -9.32 -12.63 2.99
CA LEU A 153 -10.53 -11.88 2.66
C LEU A 153 -10.36 -11.04 1.38
N TRP A 154 -9.19 -10.42 1.20
CA TRP A 154 -8.88 -9.63 0.02
C TRP A 154 -8.80 -10.51 -1.23
N MET A 155 -8.13 -11.66 -1.13
CA MET A 155 -8.10 -12.69 -2.19
C MET A 155 -9.52 -13.11 -2.59
N LEU A 156 -10.39 -13.42 -1.63
CA LEU A 156 -11.77 -13.84 -1.92
C LEU A 156 -12.60 -12.73 -2.59
N VAL A 157 -12.43 -11.47 -2.18
CA VAL A 157 -13.09 -10.32 -2.83
C VAL A 157 -12.66 -10.18 -4.29
N LEU A 158 -11.35 -10.31 -4.56
CA LEU A 158 -10.81 -10.24 -5.91
C LEU A 158 -11.22 -11.44 -6.77
N ALA A 159 -11.24 -12.65 -6.19
CA ALA A 159 -11.72 -13.85 -6.85
C ALA A 159 -13.20 -13.72 -7.24
N GLY A 160 -14.05 -13.19 -6.34
CA GLY A 160 -15.45 -12.93 -6.62
C GLY A 160 -15.65 -11.94 -7.77
N ALA A 161 -14.88 -10.85 -7.80
CA ALA A 161 -14.91 -9.91 -8.91
C ALA A 161 -14.45 -10.55 -10.23
N ARG A 162 -13.41 -11.41 -10.18
CA ARG A 162 -12.93 -12.14 -11.35
C ARG A 162 -13.93 -13.15 -11.89
N ALA A 163 -14.67 -13.82 -11.01
CA ALA A 163 -15.76 -14.72 -11.38
C ALA A 163 -16.89 -13.98 -12.14
N CYS A 164 -17.08 -12.69 -11.85
CA CYS A 164 -17.97 -11.80 -12.61
C CYS A 164 -17.33 -11.23 -13.91
N GLY A 165 -16.15 -11.71 -14.31
CA GLY A 165 -15.44 -11.27 -15.52
C GLY A 165 -14.60 -10.00 -15.37
N ALA A 166 -14.50 -9.43 -14.18
CA ALA A 166 -13.76 -8.18 -13.98
C ALA A 166 -12.22 -8.41 -13.93
N PRO A 167 -11.41 -7.49 -14.51
CA PRO A 167 -9.96 -7.58 -14.45
C PRO A 167 -9.43 -7.27 -13.04
N ILE A 168 -8.76 -8.25 -12.42
CA ILE A 168 -8.32 -8.19 -11.02
C ILE A 168 -7.47 -6.94 -10.70
N PRO A 169 -6.43 -6.56 -11.48
CA PRO A 169 -5.58 -5.41 -11.13
C PRO A 169 -6.36 -4.09 -11.05
N TRP A 170 -7.36 -3.91 -11.93
CA TRP A 170 -8.23 -2.74 -11.94
C TRP A 170 -9.20 -2.75 -10.76
N VAL A 171 -9.80 -3.91 -10.46
CA VAL A 171 -10.67 -4.04 -9.27
C VAL A 171 -9.90 -3.72 -8.01
N ALA A 172 -8.69 -4.27 -7.83
CA ALA A 172 -7.85 -4.00 -6.68
C ALA A 172 -7.52 -2.51 -6.54
N LYS A 173 -7.19 -1.84 -7.66
CA LYS A 173 -6.93 -0.39 -7.70
C LYS A 173 -8.17 0.41 -7.28
N LEU A 174 -9.33 0.14 -7.90
CA LEU A 174 -10.58 0.85 -7.65
C LEU A 174 -11.09 0.65 -6.22
N LEU A 175 -11.04 -0.59 -5.72
CA LEU A 175 -11.42 -0.90 -4.34
C LEU A 175 -10.48 -0.23 -3.34
N GLY A 176 -9.18 -0.27 -3.58
CA GLY A 176 -8.19 0.39 -2.72
C GLY A 176 -8.42 1.90 -2.63
N THR A 177 -8.55 2.58 -3.77
CA THR A 177 -8.90 4.01 -3.84
C THR A 177 -10.25 4.30 -3.19
N GLY A 178 -11.28 3.50 -3.48
CA GLY A 178 -12.63 3.66 -2.92
C GLY A 178 -12.67 3.51 -1.40
N LEU A 179 -11.93 2.54 -0.86
CA LEU A 179 -11.76 2.34 0.59
C LEU A 179 -10.98 3.50 1.23
N GLY A 180 -10.02 4.09 0.51
CA GLY A 180 -9.37 5.33 0.93
C GLY A 180 -10.36 6.50 1.05
N VAL A 181 -11.22 6.70 0.06
CA VAL A 181 -12.31 7.69 0.11
C VAL A 181 -13.28 7.40 1.26
N LEU A 182 -13.63 6.13 1.48
CA LEU A 182 -14.45 5.71 2.61
C LEU A 182 -13.79 6.08 3.94
N CYS A 183 -12.48 5.90 4.08
CA CYS A 183 -11.74 6.30 5.29
C CYS A 183 -11.80 7.81 5.50
N ILE A 184 -11.62 8.62 4.45
CA ILE A 184 -11.71 10.09 4.52
C ILE A 184 -13.09 10.52 5.04
N VAL A 185 -14.15 10.06 4.37
CA VAL A 185 -15.53 10.42 4.70
C VAL A 185 -15.94 9.83 6.06
N GLY A 186 -15.52 8.62 6.37
CA GLY A 186 -15.78 7.93 7.62
C GLY A 186 -15.15 8.65 8.81
N THR A 187 -13.87 9.03 8.71
CA THR A 187 -13.17 9.79 9.75
C THR A 187 -13.83 11.15 9.97
N ALA A 188 -14.22 11.84 8.89
CA ALA A 188 -14.92 13.12 8.97
C ALA A 188 -16.27 13.01 9.69
N ARG A 189 -17.08 11.99 9.35
CA ARG A 189 -18.38 11.73 10.00
C ARG A 189 -18.21 11.32 11.46
N LEU A 190 -17.21 10.49 11.75
CA LEU A 190 -16.90 10.05 13.11
C LEU A 190 -16.48 11.24 13.99
N LEU A 191 -15.63 12.11 13.46
CA LEU A 191 -15.21 13.33 14.14
C LEU A 191 -16.39 14.28 14.39
N ALA A 192 -17.27 14.47 13.41
CA ALA A 192 -18.47 15.29 13.57
C ALA A 192 -19.44 14.70 14.63
N ARG A 193 -19.61 13.38 14.66
CA ARG A 193 -20.43 12.67 15.64
C ARG A 193 -19.91 12.90 17.07
N ASP A 194 -18.61 12.69 17.27
CA ASP A 194 -18.02 12.66 18.62
C ASP A 194 -17.75 14.06 19.19
N THR A 195 -17.59 15.07 18.32
CA THR A 195 -17.36 16.46 18.76
C THR A 195 -18.64 17.31 18.74
N GLY A 196 -19.72 16.80 18.16
CA GLY A 196 -20.98 17.53 17.98
C GLY A 196 -20.89 18.70 16.98
N GLN A 197 -19.75 18.87 16.30
CA GLN A 197 -19.50 19.98 15.38
C GLN A 197 -18.99 19.45 14.04
N TRP A 198 -19.54 19.98 12.95
CA TRP A 198 -18.96 19.74 11.63
C TRP A 198 -17.57 20.36 11.51
N LEU A 199 -16.79 19.84 10.57
CA LEU A 199 -15.36 20.11 10.48
C LEU A 199 -15.04 21.60 10.24
N SER A 200 -14.16 22.15 11.10
CA SER A 200 -13.55 23.45 10.85
C SER A 200 -12.68 23.40 9.59
N ALA A 201 -12.35 24.56 9.02
CA ALA A 201 -11.44 24.62 7.87
C ALA A 201 -10.05 24.01 8.20
N LEU A 202 -9.59 24.18 9.45
CA LEU A 202 -8.34 23.60 9.91
C LEU A 202 -8.41 22.08 10.06
N ASN A 203 -9.54 21.54 10.58
CA ASN A 203 -9.76 20.09 10.59
C ASN A 203 -9.74 19.51 9.19
N ILE A 204 -10.38 20.17 8.22
CA ILE A 204 -10.35 19.75 6.81
C ILE A 204 -8.93 19.73 6.26
N ALA A 205 -8.12 20.76 6.55
CA ALA A 205 -6.72 20.82 6.12
C ALA A 205 -5.87 19.71 6.74
N LEU A 206 -6.02 19.45 8.05
CA LEU A 206 -5.32 18.38 8.76
C LEU A 206 -5.72 16.98 8.29
N LEU A 207 -7.02 16.75 8.05
CA LEU A 207 -7.49 15.50 7.46
C LEU A 207 -6.90 15.32 6.06
N GLY A 208 -7.00 16.35 5.22
CA GLY A 208 -6.47 16.32 3.86
C GLY A 208 -4.97 16.05 3.81
N SER A 209 -4.17 16.71 4.67
CA SER A 209 -2.72 16.49 4.70
C SER A 209 -2.37 15.06 5.12
N LEU A 210 -3.08 14.48 6.10
CA LEU A 210 -2.80 13.12 6.58
C LEU A 210 -3.18 12.05 5.56
N PHE A 211 -4.36 12.17 4.95
CA PHE A 211 -4.80 11.23 3.90
C PHE A 211 -4.01 11.38 2.59
N CYS A 212 -3.31 12.49 2.38
CA CYS A 212 -2.40 12.68 1.26
C CYS A 212 -0.93 12.39 1.61
N THR A 213 -0.66 11.74 2.74
CA THR A 213 0.69 11.27 3.08
C THR A 213 1.14 10.15 2.15
N ALA A 214 2.45 10.07 1.90
CA ALA A 214 3.02 9.03 1.05
C ALA A 214 2.63 7.60 1.46
N PRO A 215 2.70 7.19 2.74
CA PRO A 215 2.29 5.86 3.16
C PRO A 215 0.83 5.54 2.81
N PHE A 216 -0.09 6.47 3.06
CA PHE A 216 -1.50 6.20 2.82
C PHE A 216 -1.81 6.11 1.32
N VAL A 217 -1.37 7.11 0.55
CA VAL A 217 -1.66 7.18 -0.88
C VAL A 217 -1.07 5.98 -1.62
N ILE A 218 0.23 5.73 -1.48
CA ILE A 218 0.95 4.65 -2.20
C ILE A 218 0.33 3.30 -1.86
N TRP A 219 0.20 2.99 -0.57
CA TRP A 219 -0.23 1.66 -0.15
C TRP A 219 -1.74 1.44 -0.32
N SER A 220 -2.54 2.49 -0.41
CA SER A 220 -3.96 2.38 -0.79
C SER A 220 -4.18 1.95 -2.23
N VAL A 221 -3.20 2.16 -3.13
CA VAL A 221 -3.30 1.79 -4.56
C VAL A 221 -2.30 0.73 -4.99
N SER A 222 -1.62 0.10 -4.04
CA SER A 222 -0.60 -0.93 -4.29
C SER A 222 -1.15 -2.24 -4.89
N GLY A 223 -2.46 -2.48 -4.76
CA GLY A 223 -3.08 -3.78 -5.06
C GLY A 223 -3.25 -4.68 -3.83
N LEU A 224 -2.69 -4.29 -2.68
CA LEU A 224 -2.82 -4.99 -1.41
C LEU A 224 -3.98 -4.44 -0.54
N GLU A 225 -4.26 -5.14 0.55
CA GLU A 225 -5.41 -4.99 1.44
C GLU A 225 -5.34 -3.81 2.43
N HIS A 226 -4.31 -2.95 2.36
CA HIS A 226 -4.02 -1.93 3.39
C HIS A 226 -5.19 -0.94 3.60
N ALA A 227 -5.85 -0.52 2.51
CA ALA A 227 -7.02 0.36 2.61
C ALA A 227 -8.23 -0.35 3.25
N LEU A 228 -8.38 -1.67 3.03
CA LEU A 228 -9.42 -2.48 3.68
C LEU A 228 -9.15 -2.63 5.17
N GLN A 229 -7.89 -2.87 5.56
CA GLN A 229 -7.47 -2.88 6.95
C GLN A 229 -7.74 -1.52 7.63
N ALA A 230 -7.39 -0.42 6.96
CA ALA A 230 -7.63 0.94 7.46
C ALA A 230 -9.13 1.20 7.69
N ALA A 231 -9.99 0.80 6.75
CA ALA A 231 -11.44 0.91 6.88
C ALA A 231 -11.99 0.03 8.01
N GLY A 232 -11.47 -1.18 8.18
CA GLY A 232 -11.81 -2.07 9.30
C GLY A 232 -11.44 -1.47 10.65
N PHE A 233 -10.22 -0.91 10.79
CA PHE A 233 -9.79 -0.21 11.99
C PHE A 233 -10.70 0.99 12.30
N LEU A 234 -11.04 1.81 11.30
CA LEU A 234 -11.98 2.90 11.46
C LEU A 234 -13.37 2.41 11.91
N GLY A 235 -13.81 1.24 11.40
CA GLY A 235 -15.03 0.56 11.86
C GLY A 235 -14.98 0.14 13.32
N LEU A 236 -13.83 -0.34 13.81
CA LEU A 236 -13.62 -0.63 15.25
C LEU A 236 -13.70 0.65 16.08
N VAL A 237 -13.07 1.75 15.64
CA VAL A 237 -13.17 3.05 16.32
C VAL A 237 -14.62 3.54 16.36
N ALA A 238 -15.37 3.39 15.27
CA ALA A 238 -16.78 3.78 15.20
C ALA A 238 -17.67 3.00 16.18
N CYS A 239 -17.25 1.78 16.56
CA CYS A 239 -17.87 0.97 17.62
C CYS A 239 -17.44 1.36 19.04
N GLY A 240 -16.60 2.39 19.21
CA GLY A 240 -16.11 2.85 20.51
C GLY A 240 -17.23 3.03 21.54
N GLY A 241 -17.01 2.52 22.75
CA GLY A 241 -18.02 2.51 23.81
C GLY A 241 -19.10 1.45 23.58
N VAL A 242 -18.70 0.19 23.29
CA VAL A 242 -19.53 -1.00 22.99
C VAL A 242 -20.58 -1.38 24.08
N GLY A 243 -21.46 -0.46 24.45
CA GLY A 243 -22.43 -0.60 25.54
C GLY A 243 -23.57 -1.56 25.20
N SER A 244 -24.07 -1.52 23.95
CA SER A 244 -25.15 -2.41 23.51
C SER A 244 -24.65 -3.77 22.98
N PRO A 245 -25.44 -4.86 23.12
CA PRO A 245 -25.13 -6.14 22.48
C PRO A 245 -24.90 -6.03 20.96
N ARG A 246 -25.70 -5.20 20.27
CA ARG A 246 -25.57 -4.95 18.83
C ARG A 246 -24.22 -4.37 18.46
N GLN A 247 -23.69 -3.42 19.23
CA GLN A 247 -22.36 -2.85 19.00
C GLN A 247 -21.25 -3.88 19.24
N ARG A 248 -21.39 -4.73 20.27
CA ARG A 248 -20.42 -5.81 20.54
C ARG A 248 -20.36 -6.84 19.41
N TRP A 249 -21.50 -7.26 18.87
CA TRP A 249 -21.53 -8.17 17.73
C TRP A 249 -21.03 -7.52 16.43
N ARG A 250 -21.31 -6.23 16.22
CA ARG A 250 -20.70 -5.46 15.11
C ARG A 250 -19.17 -5.41 15.23
N PHE A 251 -18.64 -5.13 16.42
CA PHE A 251 -17.21 -5.19 16.69
C PHE A 251 -16.64 -6.57 16.37
N SER A 252 -17.28 -7.63 16.88
CA SER A 252 -16.84 -9.00 16.67
C SER A 252 -16.82 -9.36 15.17
N ALA A 253 -17.85 -8.96 14.42
CA ALA A 253 -17.93 -9.21 12.97
C ALA A 253 -16.82 -8.47 12.18
N ILE A 254 -16.55 -7.19 12.51
CA ILE A 254 -15.45 -6.44 11.90
C ILE A 254 -14.11 -7.10 12.26
N GLY A 255 -13.93 -7.53 13.51
CA GLY A 255 -12.74 -8.23 13.95
C GLY A 255 -12.52 -9.56 13.23
N ALA A 256 -13.58 -10.33 12.97
CA ALA A 256 -13.52 -11.55 12.16
C ALA A 256 -13.02 -11.26 10.74
N GLY A 257 -13.53 -10.20 10.11
CA GLY A 257 -13.02 -9.74 8.81
C GLY A 257 -11.53 -9.37 8.87
N LEU A 258 -11.11 -8.61 9.88
CA LEU A 258 -9.71 -8.19 10.04
C LEU A 258 -8.75 -9.37 10.23
N VAL A 259 -9.15 -10.42 10.96
CA VAL A 259 -8.37 -11.67 11.12
C VAL A 259 -8.11 -12.34 9.76
N LEU A 260 -9.07 -12.28 8.84
CA LEU A 260 -8.92 -12.81 7.49
C LEU A 260 -8.21 -11.86 6.53
N VAL A 261 -8.05 -10.58 6.92
CA VAL A 261 -7.32 -9.57 6.13
C VAL A 261 -5.83 -9.66 6.41
N ARG A 262 -5.41 -9.77 7.68
CA ARG A 262 -4.00 -9.73 8.04
C ARG A 262 -3.62 -10.46 9.33
N PRO A 263 -2.36 -10.96 9.44
CA PRO A 263 -1.91 -11.76 10.57
C PRO A 263 -1.77 -10.96 11.88
N GLU A 264 -1.56 -9.64 11.85
CA GLU A 264 -1.45 -8.85 13.07
C GLU A 264 -2.80 -8.48 13.73
N ALA A 265 -3.92 -8.76 13.07
CA ALA A 265 -5.24 -8.39 13.57
C ALA A 265 -5.56 -8.90 15.00
N PRO A 266 -5.16 -10.11 15.44
CA PRO A 266 -5.36 -10.55 16.82
C PRO A 266 -4.73 -9.61 17.86
N LEU A 267 -3.53 -9.07 17.58
CA LEU A 267 -2.87 -8.10 18.46
C LEU A 267 -3.68 -6.80 18.56
N ILE A 268 -4.16 -6.30 17.43
CA ILE A 268 -5.00 -5.09 17.37
C ILE A 268 -6.30 -5.30 18.15
N LEU A 269 -6.98 -6.43 17.93
CA LEU A 269 -8.24 -6.75 18.59
C LEU A 269 -8.07 -6.92 20.10
N ALA A 270 -6.97 -7.54 20.55
CA ALA A 270 -6.63 -7.63 21.96
C ALA A 270 -6.42 -6.24 22.59
N ALA A 271 -5.65 -5.36 21.95
CA ALA A 271 -5.44 -4.00 22.43
C ALA A 271 -6.75 -3.21 22.55
N VAL A 272 -7.66 -3.34 21.57
CA VAL A 272 -8.96 -2.67 21.60
C VAL A 272 -9.89 -3.28 22.66
N ALA A 273 -9.89 -4.62 22.82
CA ALA A 273 -10.65 -5.29 23.88
C ALA A 273 -10.18 -4.87 25.28
N ILE A 274 -8.86 -4.75 25.48
CA ILE A 274 -8.26 -4.21 26.71
C ILE A 274 -8.70 -2.77 26.94
N SER A 275 -8.71 -1.93 25.91
CA SER A 275 -9.21 -0.55 26.01
C SER A 275 -10.67 -0.49 26.48
N HIS A 276 -11.54 -1.37 25.96
CA HIS A 276 -12.93 -1.47 26.42
C HIS A 276 -13.06 -2.01 27.85
N ALA A 277 -12.26 -2.99 28.23
CA ALA A 277 -12.23 -3.53 29.58
C ALA A 277 -11.79 -2.46 30.60
N TRP A 278 -10.76 -1.69 30.25
CA TRP A 278 -10.27 -0.56 31.04
C TRP A 278 -11.35 0.50 31.26
N ASP A 279 -12.11 0.86 30.23
CA ASP A 279 -13.19 1.85 30.33
C ASP A 279 -14.28 1.41 31.30
N ARG A 280 -14.73 0.16 31.17
CA ARG A 280 -15.73 -0.46 32.04
C ARG A 280 -15.26 -0.53 33.49
N TRP A 281 -14.01 -0.94 33.68
CA TRP A 281 -13.40 -1.00 35.01
C TRP A 281 -13.25 0.39 35.64
N ARG A 282 -12.81 1.39 34.87
CA ARG A 282 -12.66 2.77 35.36
C ARG A 282 -13.99 3.36 35.81
N GLU A 283 -15.08 3.10 35.08
CA GLU A 283 -16.42 3.62 35.37
C GLU A 283 -17.09 2.94 36.58
N ARG A 284 -16.94 1.62 36.73
CA ARG A 284 -17.69 0.83 37.72
C ARG A 284 -16.85 0.26 38.86
N ARG A 285 -15.51 0.32 38.75
CA ARG A 285 -14.52 -0.24 39.68
C ARG A 285 -14.77 -1.71 40.07
N THR A 286 -15.39 -2.48 39.17
CA THR A 286 -15.76 -3.89 39.38
C THR A 286 -15.51 -4.71 38.11
N LEU A 287 -15.36 -6.04 38.25
CA LEU A 287 -15.10 -6.96 37.13
C LEU A 287 -16.37 -7.40 36.38
N ALA A 288 -17.55 -7.33 37.00
CA ALA A 288 -18.79 -7.81 36.40
C ALA A 288 -19.12 -7.19 35.01
N PRO A 289 -18.91 -5.87 34.77
CA PRO A 289 -19.13 -5.28 33.45
C PRO A 289 -18.11 -5.71 32.39
N ILE A 290 -16.94 -6.22 32.79
CA ILE A 290 -15.92 -6.74 31.88
C ILE A 290 -16.37 -8.09 31.31
N LEU A 291 -17.03 -8.91 32.13
CA LEU A 291 -17.54 -10.22 31.69
C LEU A 291 -18.50 -10.09 30.50
N GLN A 292 -19.23 -8.98 30.37
CA GLN A 292 -20.11 -8.70 29.22
C GLN A 292 -19.36 -8.50 27.89
N LEU A 293 -18.03 -8.40 27.89
CA LEU A 293 -17.19 -8.31 26.70
C LEU A 293 -16.86 -9.67 26.08
N TRP A 294 -17.34 -10.78 26.65
CA TRP A 294 -17.09 -12.14 26.14
C TRP A 294 -17.45 -12.30 24.65
N THR A 295 -18.42 -11.54 24.14
CA THR A 295 -18.81 -11.57 22.72
C THR A 295 -17.79 -10.94 21.77
N LEU A 296 -16.91 -10.05 22.26
CA LEU A 296 -15.93 -9.38 21.40
C LEU A 296 -15.01 -10.38 20.66
N PRO A 297 -14.35 -11.33 21.35
CA PRO A 297 -13.45 -12.30 20.70
C PRO A 297 -14.16 -13.44 19.97
N VAL A 298 -15.47 -13.66 20.13
CA VAL A 298 -16.16 -14.87 19.60
C VAL A 298 -15.98 -15.04 18.09
N LEU A 299 -16.45 -14.08 17.27
CA LEU A 299 -16.34 -14.22 15.81
C LEU A 299 -14.88 -14.15 15.31
N PRO A 300 -13.99 -13.29 15.86
CA PRO A 300 -12.57 -13.31 15.50
C PRO A 300 -11.88 -14.64 15.78
N LEU A 301 -12.13 -15.26 16.94
CA LEU A 301 -11.56 -16.55 17.28
C LEU A 301 -12.12 -17.67 16.41
N LEU A 302 -13.43 -17.63 16.11
CA LEU A 302 -14.04 -18.59 15.18
C LEU A 302 -13.47 -18.43 13.76
N ALA A 303 -13.26 -17.20 13.29
CA ALA A 303 -12.64 -16.94 11.99
C ALA A 303 -11.18 -17.41 11.96
N LEU A 304 -10.41 -17.17 13.03
CA LEU A 304 -9.04 -17.65 13.15
C LEU A 304 -8.97 -19.18 13.17
N ALA A 305 -9.79 -19.81 14.01
CA ALA A 305 -9.87 -21.26 14.12
C ALA A 305 -10.32 -21.88 12.80
N GLY A 306 -11.34 -21.32 12.16
CA GLY A 306 -11.82 -21.74 10.84
C GLY A 306 -10.74 -21.61 9.77
N LEU A 307 -9.99 -20.51 9.75
CA LEU A 307 -8.87 -20.32 8.82
C LEU A 307 -7.76 -21.37 9.07
N VAL A 308 -7.36 -21.60 10.32
CA VAL A 308 -6.33 -22.59 10.65
C VAL A 308 -6.77 -24.01 10.30
N LEU A 309 -8.00 -24.39 10.65
CA LEU A 309 -8.58 -25.69 10.30
C LEU A 309 -8.66 -25.87 8.79
N PHE A 310 -9.08 -24.83 8.06
CA PHE A 310 -9.08 -24.82 6.60
C PHE A 310 -7.67 -25.03 6.04
N ARG A 311 -6.66 -24.35 6.58
CA ARG A 311 -5.28 -24.50 6.13
C ARG A 311 -4.75 -25.92 6.33
N ILE A 312 -5.01 -26.51 7.49
CA ILE A 312 -4.64 -27.89 7.78
C ILE A 312 -5.34 -28.85 6.81
N ALA A 313 -6.64 -28.66 6.59
CA ALA A 313 -7.42 -29.54 5.72
C ALA A 313 -7.08 -29.40 4.23
N TYR A 314 -6.83 -28.18 3.75
CA TYR A 314 -6.67 -27.88 2.32
C TYR A 314 -5.20 -27.83 1.89
N PHE A 315 -4.33 -27.17 2.67
CA PHE A 315 -2.91 -27.05 2.35
C PHE A 315 -2.09 -28.13 3.07
N GLY A 316 -2.48 -28.57 4.26
CA GLY A 316 -1.71 -29.52 5.07
C GLY A 316 -0.75 -28.87 6.07
N ASP A 317 -0.77 -27.53 6.20
CA ASP A 317 0.03 -26.77 7.16
C ASP A 317 -0.86 -25.81 7.96
N PRO A 318 -0.59 -25.55 9.24
CA PRO A 318 -1.37 -24.60 10.04
C PRO A 318 -1.06 -23.12 9.73
N LEU A 319 0.13 -22.84 9.17
CA LEU A 319 0.62 -21.50 8.87
C LEU A 319 1.01 -21.40 7.38
N PRO A 320 0.95 -20.21 6.78
CA PRO A 320 1.25 -20.03 5.37
C PRO A 320 2.77 -20.08 5.12
N ASN A 321 3.19 -20.44 3.91
CA ASN A 321 4.60 -20.55 3.53
C ASN A 321 5.45 -19.28 3.83
N PRO A 322 4.94 -18.03 3.62
CA PRO A 322 5.67 -16.82 3.99
C PRO A 322 6.06 -16.73 5.48
N TYR A 323 5.34 -17.41 6.38
CA TYR A 323 5.73 -17.50 7.79
C TYR A 323 6.98 -18.37 7.95
N TYR A 324 7.00 -19.55 7.32
CA TYR A 324 8.12 -20.48 7.39
C TYR A 324 9.38 -19.92 6.71
N ALA A 325 9.22 -19.33 5.53
CA ALA A 325 10.33 -18.75 4.76
C ALA A 325 11.06 -17.63 5.49
N LYS A 326 10.34 -16.82 6.28
CA LYS A 326 10.91 -15.68 7.01
C LYS A 326 11.66 -16.07 8.30
N GLY A 327 11.65 -17.35 8.69
CA GLY A 327 12.45 -17.92 9.78
C GLY A 327 12.60 -17.01 11.01
N THR A 328 11.58 -16.98 11.87
CA THR A 328 11.39 -16.04 12.99
C THR A 328 12.67 -15.61 13.72
N SER A 329 13.17 -14.42 13.43
CA SER A 329 14.15 -13.69 14.26
C SER A 329 13.46 -12.71 15.23
N ALA A 330 12.13 -12.61 15.18
CA ALA A 330 11.31 -11.78 16.05
C ALA A 330 11.38 -12.23 17.52
N THR A 331 11.87 -11.34 18.39
CA THR A 331 11.98 -11.57 19.83
C THR A 331 11.33 -10.42 20.62
N PRO A 332 10.61 -10.70 21.73
CA PRO A 332 10.02 -9.64 22.57
C PRO A 332 11.05 -8.63 23.10
N ALA A 333 12.32 -9.04 23.24
CA ALA A 333 13.43 -8.17 23.63
C ALA A 333 13.60 -6.94 22.70
N ARG A 334 13.17 -7.02 21.43
CA ARG A 334 13.25 -5.92 20.47
C ARG A 334 12.36 -4.72 20.86
N LEU A 335 11.23 -4.98 21.52
CA LEU A 335 10.34 -3.93 22.00
C LEU A 335 11.02 -3.01 23.02
N LEU A 336 11.99 -3.55 23.77
CA LEU A 336 12.71 -2.86 24.84
C LEU A 336 14.01 -2.18 24.35
N ASN A 337 14.48 -2.48 23.13
CA ASN A 337 15.71 -1.90 22.59
C ASN A 337 15.42 -0.59 21.83
N LEU A 338 15.14 0.48 22.58
CA LEU A 338 14.82 1.82 22.04
C LEU A 338 15.97 2.48 21.26
N VAL A 339 17.19 1.94 21.35
CA VAL A 339 18.41 2.43 20.66
C VAL A 339 18.76 1.56 19.44
N GLY A 340 18.03 0.46 19.20
CA GLY A 340 18.26 -0.50 18.12
C GLY A 340 17.43 -0.27 16.84
N GLY A 341 17.81 -0.97 15.76
CA GLY A 341 17.29 -0.79 14.39
C GLY A 341 15.77 -0.93 14.20
N ALA A 342 15.07 -1.71 15.03
CA ALA A 342 13.63 -1.92 14.90
C ALA A 342 12.79 -0.64 15.09
N TRP A 343 13.22 0.28 15.98
CA TRP A 343 12.53 1.55 16.20
C TRP A 343 12.87 2.60 15.15
N GLU A 344 13.97 2.45 14.42
CA GLU A 344 14.34 3.38 13.35
C GLU A 344 13.29 3.40 12.23
N TYR A 345 12.57 2.30 12.01
CA TYR A 345 11.42 2.29 11.11
C TYR A 345 10.33 3.28 11.56
N VAL A 346 10.01 3.32 12.86
CA VAL A 346 8.99 4.23 13.41
C VAL A 346 9.52 5.66 13.48
N PHE A 347 10.79 5.86 13.89
CA PHE A 347 11.37 7.20 13.96
C PHE A 347 11.58 7.82 12.59
N SER A 348 11.99 7.05 11.59
CA SER A 348 12.06 7.50 10.21
C SER A 348 10.67 7.87 9.69
N TRP A 349 9.62 7.12 10.02
CA TRP A 349 8.24 7.49 9.67
C TRP A 349 7.82 8.82 10.32
N LEU A 350 8.11 9.01 11.61
CA LEU A 350 7.78 10.26 12.31
C LEU A 350 8.55 11.45 11.74
N ARG A 351 9.86 11.29 11.45
CA ARG A 351 10.73 12.37 10.94
C ARG A 351 10.52 12.61 9.45
N ALA A 352 10.82 11.61 8.62
CA ALA A 352 10.79 11.71 7.18
C ALA A 352 9.35 11.71 6.65
N GLY A 353 8.43 10.91 7.21
CA GLY A 353 7.01 10.93 6.83
C GLY A 353 6.22 12.15 7.31
N GLY A 354 6.83 13.05 8.08
CA GLY A 354 6.22 14.31 8.49
C GLY A 354 5.27 14.25 9.69
N ILE A 355 4.93 13.05 10.16
CA ILE A 355 3.91 12.82 11.19
C ILE A 355 4.34 13.35 12.56
N GLY A 356 5.64 13.42 12.84
CA GLY A 356 6.17 14.01 14.07
C GLY A 356 5.77 15.49 14.25
N ALA A 357 5.46 16.21 13.17
CA ALA A 357 4.97 17.59 13.28
C ALA A 357 3.61 17.69 14.00
N LEU A 358 2.87 16.57 14.13
CA LEU A 358 1.59 16.51 14.85
C LEU A 358 1.77 16.44 16.37
N PHE A 359 2.95 16.13 16.90
CA PHE A 359 3.17 16.08 18.35
C PHE A 359 2.73 17.36 19.04
N GLY A 360 3.01 18.50 18.42
CA GLY A 360 2.58 19.80 18.92
C GLY A 360 1.05 19.96 19.00
N VAL A 361 0.29 19.29 18.14
CA VAL A 361 -1.19 19.24 18.20
C VAL A 361 -1.65 18.25 19.28
N TRP A 362 -0.96 17.13 19.44
CA TRP A 362 -1.30 16.06 20.39
C TRP A 362 -0.99 16.39 21.85
N VAL A 363 -0.02 17.28 22.13
CA VAL A 363 0.27 17.79 23.49
C VAL A 363 -0.98 18.38 24.14
N PHE A 364 -1.95 18.83 23.34
CA PHE A 364 -3.21 19.40 23.83
C PHE A 364 -4.35 18.37 23.96
N LEU A 365 -4.09 17.08 23.85
CA LEU A 365 -5.13 16.06 24.13
C LEU A 365 -5.53 16.13 25.62
N PRO A 366 -6.83 16.24 25.95
CA PRO A 366 -7.28 16.23 27.33
C PRO A 366 -7.19 14.79 27.89
N ALA A 367 -5.98 14.40 28.32
CA ALA A 367 -5.63 13.03 28.71
C ALA A 367 -6.58 12.43 29.76
N GLN A 368 -7.18 13.27 30.62
CA GLN A 368 -8.09 12.83 31.68
C GLN A 368 -9.54 12.56 31.22
N ARG A 369 -9.94 13.03 30.02
CA ARG A 369 -11.33 13.03 29.52
C ARG A 369 -11.49 12.47 28.10
N LEU A 370 -10.56 11.64 27.63
CA LEU A 370 -10.68 11.05 26.30
C LEU A 370 -11.98 10.23 26.19
N PRO A 371 -12.74 10.31 25.08
CA PRO A 371 -13.88 9.43 24.85
C PRO A 371 -13.39 8.02 24.49
N PRO A 372 -14.25 6.98 24.63
CA PRO A 372 -13.89 5.60 24.27
C PRO A 372 -13.33 5.46 22.86
N THR A 373 -13.88 6.22 21.89
CA THR A 373 -13.44 6.20 20.49
C THR A 373 -11.99 6.63 20.32
N VAL A 374 -11.57 7.71 20.98
CA VAL A 374 -10.17 8.16 20.92
C VAL A 374 -9.22 7.17 21.59
N ARG A 375 -9.64 6.54 22.71
CA ARG A 375 -8.83 5.49 23.35
C ARG A 375 -8.67 4.25 22.47
N VAL A 376 -9.74 3.83 21.79
CA VAL A 376 -9.68 2.74 20.80
C VAL A 376 -8.74 3.11 19.65
N ALA A 377 -8.82 4.34 19.12
CA ALA A 377 -7.91 4.80 18.08
C ALA A 377 -6.44 4.78 18.53
N LEU A 378 -6.17 5.24 19.77
CA LEU A 378 -4.83 5.17 20.36
C LEU A 378 -4.35 3.73 20.58
N ALA A 379 -5.24 2.83 21.01
CA ALA A 379 -4.92 1.41 21.19
C ALA A 379 -4.55 0.75 19.85
N ILE A 380 -5.27 1.07 18.77
CA ILE A 380 -4.97 0.58 17.42
C ILE A 380 -3.61 1.12 16.95
N VAL A 381 -3.35 2.43 17.10
CA VAL A 381 -2.06 3.03 16.72
C VAL A 381 -0.90 2.39 17.51
N GLY A 382 -1.05 2.27 18.83
CA GLY A 382 -0.03 1.67 19.69
C GLY A 382 0.24 0.20 19.35
N ALA A 383 -0.81 -0.58 19.08
CA ALA A 383 -0.67 -1.98 18.71
C ALA A 383 -0.03 -2.16 17.32
N GLN A 384 -0.34 -1.29 16.35
CA GLN A 384 0.31 -1.32 15.03
C GLN A 384 1.80 -0.92 15.12
N VAL A 385 2.14 0.06 15.96
CA VAL A 385 3.54 0.44 16.23
C VAL A 385 4.27 -0.74 16.89
N ALA A 386 3.66 -1.37 17.90
CA ALA A 386 4.24 -2.55 18.56
C ALA A 386 4.46 -3.70 17.56
N PHE A 387 3.51 -3.94 16.64
CA PHE A 387 3.69 -4.91 15.56
C PHE A 387 4.88 -4.55 14.67
N ALA A 388 4.94 -3.32 14.17
CA ALA A 388 6.01 -2.91 13.27
C ALA A 388 7.40 -3.03 13.92
N VAL A 389 7.54 -2.67 15.20
CA VAL A 389 8.80 -2.85 15.94
C VAL A 389 9.09 -4.34 16.17
N TYR A 390 8.07 -5.13 16.52
CA TYR A 390 8.22 -6.57 16.73
C TYR A 390 8.75 -7.29 15.47
N THR A 391 8.33 -6.84 14.28
CA THR A 391 8.76 -7.40 12.99
C THR A 391 10.03 -6.76 12.41
N ASP A 392 10.70 -5.85 13.13
CA ASP A 392 11.89 -5.11 12.66
C ASP A 392 11.62 -4.14 11.50
N GLY A 393 10.41 -3.58 11.47
CA GLY A 393 9.94 -2.74 10.39
C GLY A 393 9.57 -3.54 9.15
N ASP A 394 9.65 -2.88 8.00
CA ASP A 394 9.39 -3.45 6.69
C ASP A 394 10.54 -3.08 5.74
N TRP A 395 10.87 -4.00 4.83
CA TRP A 395 11.87 -3.75 3.78
C TRP A 395 11.27 -2.92 2.65
N MET A 396 9.94 -2.98 2.47
CA MET A 396 9.23 -2.18 1.48
C MET A 396 9.18 -0.71 1.90
N GLY A 397 9.56 0.18 0.99
CA GLY A 397 9.67 1.62 1.25
C GLY A 397 8.37 2.32 1.70
N HIS A 398 8.50 3.54 2.20
CA HIS A 398 7.39 4.42 2.60
C HIS A 398 6.43 3.84 3.64
N TRP A 399 6.99 3.15 4.64
CA TRP A 399 6.33 2.77 5.88
C TRP A 399 4.97 2.10 5.72
N ARG A 400 4.91 1.07 4.86
CA ARG A 400 3.70 0.29 4.55
C ARG A 400 2.87 -0.08 5.77
N PHE A 401 3.51 -0.59 6.82
CA PHE A 401 2.82 -0.99 8.05
C PHE A 401 2.13 0.16 8.80
N MET A 402 2.51 1.41 8.53
CA MET A 402 1.89 2.60 9.13
C MET A 402 0.73 3.16 8.28
N ALA A 403 0.59 2.74 7.02
CA ALA A 403 -0.51 3.21 6.17
C ALA A 403 -1.91 2.95 6.78
N PRO A 404 -2.20 1.77 7.38
CA PRO A 404 -3.53 1.50 7.93
C PRO A 404 -3.91 2.38 9.12
N VAL A 405 -2.95 3.00 9.83
CA VAL A 405 -3.23 3.82 11.02
C VAL A 405 -3.52 5.29 10.72
N VAL A 406 -3.32 5.73 9.48
CA VAL A 406 -3.55 7.13 9.08
C VAL A 406 -4.96 7.64 9.39
N PRO A 407 -6.07 6.89 9.17
CA PRO A 407 -7.40 7.34 9.55
C PRO A 407 -7.54 7.58 11.06
N MET A 408 -6.87 6.79 11.90
CA MET A 408 -6.85 6.92 13.36
C MET A 408 -6.06 8.17 13.76
N LEU A 409 -4.90 8.42 13.17
CA LEU A 409 -4.13 9.64 13.42
C LEU A 409 -4.91 10.89 13.01
N ALA A 410 -5.60 10.83 11.88
CA ALA A 410 -6.46 11.88 11.38
C ALA A 410 -7.64 12.16 12.33
N PHE A 411 -8.28 11.09 12.85
CA PHE A 411 -9.32 11.19 13.87
C PHE A 411 -8.80 11.79 15.19
N ILE A 412 -7.70 11.26 15.74
CA ILE A 412 -7.08 11.74 16.99
C ILE A 412 -6.70 13.21 16.88
N THR A 413 -6.05 13.59 15.78
CA THR A 413 -5.60 14.97 15.53
C THR A 413 -6.77 15.93 15.43
N GLY A 414 -7.81 15.56 14.66
CA GLY A 414 -9.01 16.38 14.54
C GLY A 414 -9.82 16.48 15.84
N TYR A 415 -9.87 15.39 16.62
CA TYR A 415 -10.51 15.39 17.93
C TYR A 415 -9.75 16.28 18.92
N ALA A 416 -8.43 16.17 18.97
CA ALA A 416 -7.57 17.04 19.79
C ALA A 416 -7.85 18.51 19.47
N HIS A 417 -7.87 18.89 18.20
CA HIS A 417 -8.18 20.26 17.79
C HIS A 417 -9.58 20.71 18.24
N ALA A 418 -10.61 19.88 18.03
CA ALA A 418 -11.99 20.22 18.35
C ALA A 418 -12.26 20.31 19.87
N ALA A 419 -11.78 19.34 20.66
CA ALA A 419 -11.96 19.33 22.11
C ALA A 419 -11.37 20.58 22.77
N ASN A 420 -10.22 21.04 22.27
CA ASN A 420 -9.57 22.26 22.72
C ASN A 420 -10.34 23.55 22.38
N ALA A 421 -11.03 23.59 21.25
CA ALA A 421 -11.84 24.74 20.87
C ALA A 421 -13.06 24.88 21.79
N ALA A 422 -13.60 23.76 22.29
CA ALA A 422 -14.73 23.75 23.19
C ALA A 422 -14.38 24.19 24.62
N GLU A 423 -13.22 23.79 25.15
CA GLU A 423 -12.87 24.07 26.55
C GLU A 423 -12.52 25.55 26.83
N ARG A 424 -12.31 26.41 25.82
CA ARG A 424 -11.88 27.83 25.95
C ARG A 424 -10.61 28.07 26.82
N SER A 425 -10.06 27.04 27.46
CA SER A 425 -8.96 27.09 28.44
C SER A 425 -7.56 27.21 27.83
N CYS A 426 -7.42 27.14 26.51
CA CYS A 426 -6.15 27.35 25.83
C CYS A 426 -6.32 28.37 24.71
N GLN A 427 -6.35 29.65 25.07
CA GLN A 427 -6.13 30.79 24.16
C GLN A 427 -4.66 30.94 23.76
N LEU A 428 -3.92 29.84 23.59
CA LEU A 428 -2.54 29.93 23.13
C LEU A 428 -2.56 30.27 21.63
N PRO A 429 -2.01 31.43 21.20
CA PRO A 429 -2.00 31.87 19.81
C PRO A 429 -1.23 30.92 18.87
N LEU A 430 -0.56 29.90 19.42
CA LEU A 430 0.35 28.99 18.73
C LEU A 430 -0.33 27.81 18.01
N LYS A 431 -1.61 27.50 18.27
CA LYS A 431 -2.25 26.27 17.71
C LYS A 431 -2.44 26.30 16.19
N VAL A 432 -2.94 27.43 15.67
CA VAL A 432 -3.12 27.63 14.23
C VAL A 432 -1.80 27.64 13.49
N PRO A 433 -0.76 28.41 13.89
CA PRO A 433 0.52 28.37 13.19
C PRO A 433 1.20 27.01 13.29
N LEU A 434 1.06 26.28 14.40
CA LEU A 434 1.59 24.91 14.54
C LEU A 434 0.89 23.92 13.61
N ALA A 435 -0.44 24.01 13.49
CA ALA A 435 -1.19 23.17 12.55
C ALA A 435 -0.86 23.52 11.08
N ILE A 436 -0.68 24.81 10.75
CA ILE A 436 -0.22 25.25 9.42
C ILE A 436 1.19 24.71 9.15
N ALA A 437 2.11 24.82 10.12
CA ALA A 437 3.46 24.28 10.02
C ALA A 437 3.44 22.75 9.82
N ALA A 438 2.58 22.03 10.55
CA ALA A 438 2.42 20.59 10.39
C ALA A 438 1.86 20.21 9.01
N VAL A 439 0.78 20.86 8.56
CA VAL A 439 0.22 20.66 7.21
C VAL A 439 1.26 20.92 6.13
N THR A 440 2.02 22.02 6.26
CA THR A 440 3.06 22.42 5.31
C THR A 440 4.20 21.39 5.29
N PHE A 441 4.70 20.99 6.46
CA PHE A 441 5.78 20.01 6.57
C PHE A 441 5.38 18.64 6.03
N ILE A 442 4.18 18.15 6.39
CA ILE A 442 3.60 16.90 5.86
C ILE A 442 3.45 16.99 4.33
N GLY A 443 2.97 18.12 3.81
CA GLY A 443 2.82 18.34 2.37
C GLY A 443 4.16 18.29 1.62
N ILE A 444 5.17 19.03 2.10
CA ILE A 444 6.52 19.05 1.50
C ILE A 444 7.15 17.66 1.55
N SER A 445 7.06 16.99 2.71
CA SER A 445 7.53 15.61 2.87
C SER A 445 6.84 14.68 1.88
N SER A 446 5.52 14.75 1.76
CA SER A 446 4.75 13.85 0.88
C SER A 446 5.10 14.06 -0.59
N VAL A 447 5.28 15.31 -1.03
CA VAL A 447 5.75 15.62 -2.40
C VAL A 447 7.11 14.98 -2.68
N ARG A 448 8.08 15.12 -1.76
CA ARG A 448 9.39 14.50 -1.91
C ARG A 448 9.28 12.98 -2.04
N HIS A 449 8.53 12.33 -1.16
CA HIS A 449 8.37 10.88 -1.17
C HIS A 449 7.57 10.38 -2.37
N PHE A 450 6.64 11.16 -2.93
CA PHE A 450 5.97 10.81 -4.19
C PHE A 450 6.92 10.83 -5.37
N ILE A 451 7.82 11.82 -5.45
CA ILE A 451 8.84 11.88 -6.51
C ILE A 451 9.80 10.70 -6.37
N GLU A 452 10.29 10.45 -5.16
CA GLU A 452 11.19 9.34 -4.85
C GLU A 452 10.56 7.99 -5.24
N PHE A 453 9.34 7.73 -4.77
CA PHE A 453 8.66 6.47 -5.08
C PHE A 453 8.33 6.32 -6.56
N ARG A 454 7.91 7.38 -7.25
CA ARG A 454 7.60 7.29 -8.68
C ARG A 454 8.87 7.10 -9.52
N ALA A 455 10.02 7.63 -9.08
CA ALA A 455 11.28 7.43 -9.76
C ALA A 455 11.89 6.05 -9.50
N ARG A 456 11.67 5.49 -8.31
CA ARG A 456 12.17 4.17 -7.91
C ARG A 456 11.10 3.39 -7.13
N PRO A 457 10.06 2.90 -7.81
CA PRO A 457 8.97 2.18 -7.16
C PRO A 457 9.45 0.85 -6.57
N THR A 458 8.92 0.46 -5.41
CA THR A 458 9.20 -0.85 -4.82
C THR A 458 8.66 -1.95 -5.73
N THR A 459 9.54 -2.87 -6.15
CA THR A 459 9.29 -4.10 -6.91
C THR A 459 8.00 -4.06 -7.74
N PRO A 460 7.98 -3.35 -8.88
CA PRO A 460 6.78 -3.22 -9.70
C PRO A 460 6.37 -4.56 -10.29
N PHE A 461 5.08 -4.90 -10.17
CA PHE A 461 4.48 -6.07 -10.81
C PHE A 461 4.81 -6.15 -12.31
N ALA A 462 4.75 -5.01 -13.03
CA ALA A 462 5.02 -4.98 -14.46
C ALA A 462 6.45 -5.41 -14.82
N SER A 463 7.43 -5.07 -13.96
CA SER A 463 8.83 -5.44 -14.17
C SER A 463 9.04 -6.95 -13.97
N VAL A 464 8.46 -7.53 -12.92
CA VAL A 464 8.55 -8.97 -12.65
C VAL A 464 7.75 -9.79 -13.66
N ALA A 465 6.59 -9.28 -14.09
CA ALA A 465 5.81 -9.90 -15.16
C ALA A 465 6.57 -9.89 -16.50
N HIS A 466 7.31 -8.82 -16.80
CA HIS A 466 8.18 -8.75 -17.99
C HIS A 466 9.22 -9.87 -17.96
N VAL A 467 9.90 -10.10 -16.83
CA VAL A 467 10.84 -11.23 -16.66
C VAL A 467 10.19 -12.56 -17.01
N GLY A 468 9.02 -12.85 -16.43
CA GLY A 468 8.27 -14.08 -16.72
C GLY A 468 7.92 -14.22 -18.21
N GLN A 469 7.45 -13.14 -18.83
CA GLN A 469 7.08 -13.12 -20.26
C GLN A 469 8.29 -13.32 -21.18
N ARG A 470 9.45 -12.74 -20.86
CA ARG A 470 10.69 -12.92 -21.63
C ARG A 470 11.14 -14.38 -21.60
N PHE A 471 11.11 -15.03 -20.44
CA PHE A 471 11.43 -16.45 -20.34
C PHE A 471 10.39 -17.34 -21.02
N ALA A 472 9.09 -17.04 -20.90
CA ALA A 472 8.04 -17.80 -21.60
C ALA A 472 8.23 -17.73 -23.12
N ALA A 473 8.57 -16.55 -23.65
CA ALA A 473 8.75 -16.38 -25.08
C ALA A 473 10.06 -17.03 -25.59
N LEU A 474 11.17 -16.89 -24.86
CA LEU A 474 12.40 -17.66 -25.14
C LEU A 474 12.15 -19.17 -25.12
N SER A 475 11.28 -19.63 -24.22
CA SER A 475 10.91 -21.04 -24.12
C SER A 475 10.11 -21.53 -25.32
N ALA A 476 9.24 -20.70 -25.88
CA ALA A 476 8.51 -21.01 -27.09
C ALA A 476 9.48 -21.23 -28.27
N ASP A 477 10.50 -20.38 -28.41
CA ASP A 477 11.53 -20.50 -29.46
C ASP A 477 12.38 -21.76 -29.27
N LEU A 478 12.69 -22.13 -28.03
CA LEU A 478 13.46 -23.33 -27.68
C LEU A 478 12.62 -24.63 -27.72
N GLY A 479 11.30 -24.54 -27.92
CA GLY A 479 10.38 -25.67 -27.88
C GLY A 479 10.20 -26.27 -26.48
N ILE A 480 10.29 -25.46 -25.44
CA ILE A 480 10.05 -25.85 -24.05
C ILE A 480 8.58 -25.55 -23.71
N GLU A 481 7.73 -26.58 -23.69
CA GLU A 481 6.29 -26.43 -23.47
C GLU A 481 5.92 -25.93 -22.06
N ARG A 482 6.71 -26.29 -21.05
CA ARG A 482 6.46 -25.98 -19.63
C ARG A 482 7.73 -25.44 -18.98
N PRO A 483 8.07 -24.17 -19.24
CA PRO A 483 9.33 -23.63 -18.78
C PRO A 483 9.32 -23.38 -17.28
N ARG A 484 10.32 -23.93 -16.60
CA ARG A 484 10.51 -23.79 -15.15
C ARG A 484 11.55 -22.72 -14.87
N LEU A 485 11.12 -21.65 -14.21
CA LEU A 485 11.97 -20.51 -13.86
C LEU A 485 12.23 -20.51 -12.35
N ALA A 486 13.49 -20.67 -11.95
CA ALA A 486 13.89 -20.42 -10.58
C ALA A 486 14.12 -18.93 -10.36
N HIS A 487 13.24 -18.31 -9.57
CA HIS A 487 13.26 -16.88 -9.27
C HIS A 487 12.71 -16.59 -7.87
N HIS A 488 13.06 -15.45 -7.29
CA HIS A 488 12.67 -15.07 -5.93
C HIS A 488 11.44 -14.13 -5.89
N ASP A 489 11.20 -13.35 -6.94
CA ASP A 489 9.99 -12.53 -7.04
C ASP A 489 8.85 -13.37 -7.61
N ALA A 490 7.88 -13.70 -6.76
CA ALA A 490 6.85 -14.68 -7.05
C ALA A 490 5.60 -14.11 -7.72
N GLY A 491 5.33 -12.81 -7.59
CA GLY A 491 4.05 -12.23 -8.00
C GLY A 491 3.85 -12.25 -9.51
N GLY A 492 4.57 -11.41 -10.23
CA GLY A 492 4.47 -11.24 -11.68
C GLY A 492 4.87 -12.49 -12.45
N THR A 493 5.76 -13.32 -11.89
CA THR A 493 6.10 -14.63 -12.45
C THR A 493 5.04 -15.69 -12.22
N SER A 494 4.05 -15.45 -11.36
CA SER A 494 2.92 -16.37 -11.16
C SER A 494 1.63 -15.94 -11.84
N TYR A 495 1.41 -14.62 -11.98
CA TYR A 495 0.18 -14.09 -12.56
C TYR A 495 0.28 -13.96 -14.10
N ARG A 496 -0.26 -14.96 -14.83
CA ARG A 496 -0.33 -14.99 -16.30
C ARG A 496 1.03 -14.80 -17.00
N SER A 497 2.09 -15.35 -16.42
CA SER A 497 3.46 -15.22 -16.91
C SER A 497 3.83 -16.22 -18.02
N GLY A 498 3.17 -17.38 -18.05
CA GLY A 498 3.52 -18.48 -18.97
C GLY A 498 4.70 -19.35 -18.52
N VAL A 499 5.27 -19.09 -17.34
CA VAL A 499 6.33 -19.92 -16.73
C VAL A 499 5.82 -20.60 -15.46
N GLU A 500 6.43 -21.74 -15.09
CA GLU A 500 6.24 -22.39 -13.80
C GLU A 500 7.33 -21.93 -12.83
N LEU A 501 6.94 -21.25 -11.75
CA LEU A 501 7.88 -20.71 -10.79
C LEU A 501 8.45 -21.80 -9.86
N VAL A 502 9.78 -21.91 -9.83
CA VAL A 502 10.53 -22.55 -8.74
C VAL A 502 10.93 -21.45 -7.75
N ASP A 503 10.05 -21.16 -6.80
CA ASP A 503 10.17 -20.00 -5.92
C ASP A 503 11.35 -20.13 -4.93
N LEU A 504 12.39 -19.32 -5.17
CA LEU A 504 13.60 -19.24 -4.35
C LEU A 504 13.39 -18.44 -3.05
N ALA A 505 12.35 -17.60 -2.96
CA ALA A 505 11.96 -16.93 -1.72
C ALA A 505 11.10 -17.81 -0.81
N GLY A 506 10.62 -18.96 -1.31
CA GLY A 506 9.83 -19.91 -0.53
C GLY A 506 8.46 -19.38 -0.11
N LEU A 507 7.93 -18.35 -0.78
CA LEU A 507 6.60 -17.82 -0.51
C LEU A 507 5.51 -18.79 -1.01
N GLY A 508 5.68 -19.40 -2.17
CA GLY A 508 4.77 -20.38 -2.78
C GLY A 508 5.39 -21.75 -3.01
N ASN A 509 6.52 -22.04 -2.36
CA ASN A 509 7.18 -23.33 -2.41
C ASN A 509 7.55 -23.79 -0.99
N ARG A 510 6.72 -24.67 -0.43
CA ARG A 510 6.84 -25.26 0.92
C ARG A 510 8.19 -25.91 1.13
N THR A 511 8.66 -26.62 0.12
CA THR A 511 9.90 -27.38 0.16
C THR A 511 11.09 -26.45 0.38
N ILE A 512 11.13 -25.32 -0.33
CA ILE A 512 12.13 -24.27 -0.08
C ILE A 512 11.86 -23.56 1.25
N ALA A 513 10.60 -23.18 1.54
CA ALA A 513 10.24 -22.43 2.76
C ALA A 513 10.72 -23.10 4.07
N LYS A 514 10.63 -24.44 4.14
CA LYS A 514 10.99 -25.23 5.33
C LYS A 514 12.47 -25.63 5.38
N ASN A 515 13.17 -25.59 4.26
CA ASN A 515 14.54 -26.11 4.16
C ASN A 515 15.55 -25.08 3.64
N MET A 516 15.19 -23.80 3.52
CA MET A 516 16.04 -22.75 2.92
C MET A 516 17.42 -22.63 3.57
N ARG A 517 17.54 -22.96 4.86
CA ARG A 517 18.80 -22.95 5.62
C ARG A 517 19.58 -24.27 5.56
N ASP A 518 18.99 -25.34 5.03
CA ASP A 518 19.68 -26.61 4.77
C ASP A 518 20.27 -26.57 3.37
N HIS A 519 21.56 -26.24 3.29
CA HIS A 519 22.24 -26.02 2.02
C HIS A 519 22.29 -27.32 1.19
N THR A 520 22.59 -28.45 1.83
CA THR A 520 22.67 -29.75 1.16
C THR A 520 21.31 -30.13 0.58
N PHE A 521 20.23 -29.90 1.32
CA PHE A 521 18.88 -30.12 0.82
C PHE A 521 18.57 -29.21 -0.38
N VAL A 522 18.82 -27.90 -0.28
CA VAL A 522 18.52 -26.94 -1.36
C VAL A 522 19.31 -27.27 -2.62
N HIS A 523 20.58 -27.63 -2.50
CA HIS A 523 21.41 -28.06 -3.63
C HIS A 523 20.81 -29.28 -4.32
N ARG A 524 20.48 -30.32 -3.54
CA ARG A 524 19.86 -31.54 -4.06
C ARG A 524 18.51 -31.26 -4.71
N TYR A 525 17.67 -30.47 -4.05
CA TYR A 525 16.35 -30.13 -4.56
C TYR A 525 16.46 -29.37 -5.89
N LEU A 526 17.25 -28.30 -5.96
CA LEU A 526 17.35 -27.48 -7.17
C LEU A 526 18.06 -28.19 -8.32
N LEU A 527 19.16 -28.89 -8.06
CA LEU A 527 20.03 -29.45 -9.11
C LEU A 527 19.68 -30.90 -9.51
N GLU A 528 18.91 -31.63 -8.69
CA GLU A 528 18.50 -33.01 -8.97
C GLU A 528 17.01 -33.18 -9.22
N HIS A 529 16.16 -32.48 -8.45
CA HIS A 529 14.72 -32.74 -8.46
C HIS A 529 13.95 -31.68 -9.27
N ALA A 530 14.17 -30.40 -8.95
CA ALA A 530 13.51 -29.30 -9.61
C ALA A 530 14.11 -29.02 -10.99
N GLN A 531 15.45 -29.06 -11.14
CA GLN A 531 16.16 -28.86 -12.40
C GLN A 531 15.52 -27.76 -13.28
N PRO A 532 15.36 -26.53 -12.77
CA PRO A 532 14.71 -25.46 -13.51
C PRO A 532 15.37 -25.25 -14.87
N ASP A 533 14.61 -24.91 -15.91
CA ASP A 533 15.17 -24.64 -17.23
C ASP A 533 15.98 -23.33 -17.21
N PHE A 534 15.55 -22.37 -16.38
CA PHE A 534 16.18 -21.06 -16.21
C PHE A 534 16.36 -20.73 -14.74
N VAL A 535 17.43 -20.00 -14.43
CA VAL A 535 17.67 -19.42 -13.10
C VAL A 535 17.91 -17.93 -13.26
N PHE A 536 17.09 -17.12 -12.60
CA PHE A 536 17.13 -15.66 -12.71
C PHE A 536 16.97 -14.99 -11.35
N GLY A 537 17.63 -13.84 -11.15
CA GLY A 537 17.41 -12.96 -10.00
C GLY A 537 18.72 -12.68 -9.26
N SER A 538 18.64 -12.54 -7.93
CA SER A 538 19.80 -12.14 -7.13
C SER A 538 20.55 -13.34 -6.55
N ALA A 539 21.86 -13.42 -6.81
CA ALA A 539 22.76 -14.43 -6.26
C ALA A 539 22.93 -14.30 -4.73
N SER A 540 22.67 -13.12 -4.16
CA SER A 540 22.94 -12.80 -2.76
C SER A 540 21.72 -12.86 -1.83
N THR A 541 20.53 -13.18 -2.34
CA THR A 541 19.29 -13.16 -1.54
C THR A 541 18.58 -14.51 -1.51
N PHE A 542 17.77 -14.72 -0.46
CA PHE A 542 16.93 -15.91 -0.27
C PHE A 542 17.68 -17.24 -0.46
N ALA A 543 17.05 -18.26 -1.05
CA ALA A 543 17.68 -19.57 -1.25
C ALA A 543 18.98 -19.50 -2.06
N ALA A 544 19.10 -18.57 -3.01
CA ALA A 544 20.33 -18.39 -3.78
C ALA A 544 21.49 -17.90 -2.91
N GLY A 545 21.28 -16.84 -2.12
CA GLY A 545 22.30 -16.27 -1.24
C GLY A 545 22.63 -17.13 -0.02
N ILE A 546 21.63 -17.80 0.55
CA ILE A 546 21.81 -18.65 1.74
C ILE A 546 22.54 -19.93 1.35
N SER A 547 22.00 -20.68 0.39
CA SER A 547 22.58 -21.99 0.03
C SER A 547 23.80 -21.89 -0.87
N ARG A 548 23.94 -20.81 -1.66
CA ARG A 548 24.98 -20.64 -2.68
C ARG A 548 25.06 -21.80 -3.66
N PHE A 549 23.92 -22.38 -4.04
CA PHE A 549 23.88 -23.50 -4.99
C PHE A 549 24.55 -23.17 -6.34
N HIS A 550 24.54 -21.89 -6.73
CA HIS A 550 25.13 -21.38 -7.97
C HIS A 550 26.67 -21.35 -7.97
N GLU A 551 27.31 -21.48 -6.80
CA GLU A 551 28.77 -21.57 -6.67
C GLU A 551 29.28 -23.03 -6.74
N THR A 552 28.38 -24.00 -6.94
CA THR A 552 28.76 -25.42 -6.92
C THR A 552 29.31 -25.88 -8.27
N PRO A 553 30.30 -26.81 -8.30
CA PRO A 553 30.82 -27.37 -9.55
C PRO A 553 29.73 -28.03 -10.41
N ARG A 554 28.68 -28.53 -9.76
CA ARG A 554 27.54 -29.12 -10.44
C ARG A 554 26.70 -28.08 -11.17
N PHE A 555 26.45 -26.93 -10.56
CA PHE A 555 25.72 -25.85 -11.22
C PHE A 555 26.49 -25.35 -12.45
N GLU A 556 27.80 -25.14 -12.33
CA GLU A 556 28.67 -24.75 -13.45
C GLU A 556 28.67 -25.81 -14.58
N ARG A 557 28.60 -27.09 -14.23
CA ARG A 557 28.44 -28.18 -15.21
C ARG A 557 27.08 -28.14 -15.90
N ASP A 558 25.99 -27.98 -15.15
CA ASP A 558 24.62 -28.20 -15.64
C ASP A 558 23.97 -26.92 -16.22
N TYR A 559 24.47 -25.73 -15.89
CA TYR A 559 23.93 -24.43 -16.30
C TYR A 559 25.00 -23.57 -16.97
N VAL A 560 24.57 -22.75 -17.92
CA VAL A 560 25.42 -21.76 -18.60
C VAL A 560 24.86 -20.36 -18.44
N PRO A 561 25.72 -19.33 -18.29
CA PRO A 561 25.31 -17.94 -18.29
C PRO A 561 24.42 -17.60 -19.48
N LEU A 562 23.34 -16.86 -19.22
CA LEU A 562 22.40 -16.36 -20.20
C LEU A 562 22.35 -14.84 -20.10
N ARG A 563 22.46 -14.14 -21.24
CA ARG A 563 22.40 -12.68 -21.30
C ARG A 563 21.35 -12.22 -22.31
N PHE A 564 20.59 -11.20 -21.94
CA PHE A 564 19.67 -10.50 -22.83
C PHE A 564 20.31 -9.17 -23.25
N GLU A 565 20.47 -8.93 -24.54
CA GLU A 565 20.93 -7.63 -25.03
C GLU A 565 19.79 -6.61 -25.04
N ASP A 566 20.14 -5.35 -24.74
CA ASP A 566 19.25 -4.19 -24.75
C ASP A 566 17.99 -4.29 -23.86
N ASP A 567 17.98 -5.18 -22.86
CA ASP A 567 16.87 -5.33 -21.91
C ASP A 567 17.36 -5.15 -20.46
N ALA A 568 17.32 -3.91 -19.98
CA ALA A 568 17.79 -3.54 -18.64
C ALA A 568 17.01 -4.24 -17.50
N LEU A 569 15.78 -4.72 -17.75
CA LEU A 569 15.00 -5.48 -16.76
C LEU A 569 15.47 -6.93 -16.63
N MET A 570 16.26 -7.41 -17.59
CA MET A 570 16.83 -8.76 -17.63
C MET A 570 18.30 -8.77 -17.18
N GLU A 571 18.82 -7.65 -16.67
CA GLU A 571 20.13 -7.60 -16.03
C GLU A 571 20.06 -8.15 -14.59
N ALA A 572 20.84 -9.18 -14.30
CA ALA A 572 20.90 -9.83 -13.00
C ALA A 572 22.29 -10.47 -12.76
N ASP A 573 22.70 -10.57 -11.49
CA ASP A 573 23.94 -11.29 -11.11
C ASP A 573 23.78 -12.82 -11.21
N LEU A 574 22.55 -13.31 -11.24
CA LEU A 574 22.21 -14.69 -11.55
C LEU A 574 21.24 -14.73 -12.75
N CYS A 575 21.75 -15.08 -13.94
CA CYS A 575 20.94 -15.33 -15.13
C CYS A 575 21.55 -16.49 -15.94
N HIS A 576 20.88 -17.65 -15.93
CA HIS A 576 21.41 -18.88 -16.49
C HIS A 576 20.32 -19.73 -17.16
N ILE A 577 20.73 -20.52 -18.15
CA ILE A 577 19.92 -21.54 -18.81
C ILE A 577 20.56 -22.92 -18.59
N ARG A 578 19.74 -23.95 -18.42
CA ARG A 578 20.21 -25.34 -18.31
C ARG A 578 20.86 -25.79 -19.61
N ARG A 579 22.06 -26.39 -19.53
CA ARG A 579 22.93 -26.65 -20.69
C ARG A 579 22.29 -27.55 -21.75
N ASP A 580 21.47 -28.51 -21.35
CA ASP A 580 20.72 -29.42 -22.24
C ASP A 580 19.54 -28.76 -22.96
N ARG A 581 19.12 -27.57 -22.52
CA ARG A 581 18.08 -26.75 -23.17
C ARG A 581 18.62 -25.81 -24.24
N VAL A 582 19.94 -25.62 -24.29
CA VAL A 582 20.57 -24.73 -25.25
C VAL A 582 20.45 -25.32 -26.66
N ARG A 583 19.79 -24.57 -27.55
CA ARG A 583 19.65 -24.90 -28.97
C ARG A 583 19.92 -23.64 -29.78
N GLU A 584 20.59 -23.79 -30.92
CA GLU A 584 20.73 -22.68 -31.87
C GLU A 584 19.37 -22.44 -32.53
N VAL A 585 18.79 -21.28 -32.23
CA VAL A 585 17.52 -20.80 -32.76
C VAL A 585 17.70 -19.36 -33.23
N ALA A 586 16.81 -18.88 -34.09
CA ALA A 586 16.84 -17.48 -34.53
C ALA A 586 16.77 -16.54 -33.30
N GLY A 587 17.67 -15.55 -33.23
CA GLY A 587 17.74 -14.60 -32.11
C GLY A 587 18.58 -15.04 -30.90
N LEU A 588 19.14 -16.26 -30.91
CA LEU A 588 20.00 -16.80 -29.85
C LEU A 588 21.39 -17.14 -30.41
N ARG A 589 22.44 -16.53 -29.86
CA ARG A 589 23.85 -16.82 -30.19
C ARG A 589 24.48 -17.62 -29.06
N VAL A 590 25.06 -18.76 -29.41
CA VAL A 590 25.86 -19.56 -28.47
C VAL A 590 27.33 -19.16 -28.61
N VAL A 591 27.93 -18.64 -27.54
CA VAL A 591 29.35 -18.28 -27.50
C VAL A 591 30.15 -19.47 -26.98
N ARG A 592 31.10 -19.96 -27.78
CA ARG A 592 31.92 -21.14 -27.47
C ARG A 592 33.41 -20.81 -27.38
N ARG A 593 34.14 -21.49 -26.50
CA ARG A 593 35.61 -21.51 -26.45
C ARG A 593 36.08 -22.95 -26.35
N ALA A 594 36.92 -23.36 -27.30
CA ALA A 594 37.44 -24.73 -27.41
C ALA A 594 36.33 -25.80 -27.24
N ASP A 595 35.26 -25.66 -28.02
CA ASP A 595 34.08 -26.55 -28.05
C ASP A 595 33.20 -26.59 -26.78
N GLN A 596 33.51 -25.78 -25.76
CA GLN A 596 32.65 -25.61 -24.59
C GLN A 596 31.76 -24.36 -24.72
N ILE A 597 30.47 -24.50 -24.39
CA ILE A 597 29.53 -23.38 -24.29
C ILE A 597 29.90 -22.54 -23.06
N ILE A 598 30.25 -21.28 -23.28
CA ILE A 598 30.63 -20.33 -22.23
C ILE A 598 29.43 -19.48 -21.83
N GLU A 599 28.67 -19.00 -22.80
CA GLU A 599 27.60 -18.04 -22.59
C GLU A 599 26.58 -18.17 -23.73
N VAL A 600 25.31 -17.93 -23.42
CA VAL A 600 24.23 -17.81 -24.37
C VAL A 600 23.76 -16.36 -24.36
N VAL A 601 23.66 -15.75 -25.54
CA VAL A 601 23.25 -14.35 -25.65
C VAL A 601 22.02 -14.25 -26.56
N VAL A 602 21.05 -13.43 -26.17
CA VAL A 602 19.75 -13.21 -26.85
C VAL A 602 19.72 -11.81 -27.45
N PHE A 603 19.53 -11.68 -28.77
CA PHE A 603 19.74 -10.44 -29.55
C PHE A 603 18.50 -9.86 -30.23
N ASP A 604 17.41 -10.65 -30.41
CA ASP A 604 16.24 -10.18 -31.15
C ASP A 604 14.98 -10.14 -30.27
N PRO A 605 14.48 -8.95 -29.90
CA PRO A 605 13.26 -8.80 -29.10
C PRO A 605 11.96 -8.73 -29.93
N ALA A 606 12.02 -8.62 -31.27
CA ALA A 606 10.85 -8.22 -32.08
C ALA A 606 9.88 -9.38 -32.44
N THR A 607 10.37 -10.61 -32.60
CA THR A 607 9.52 -11.81 -32.76
C THR A 607 8.94 -12.31 -31.43
N VAL A 608 9.49 -11.86 -30.31
CA VAL A 608 9.20 -12.31 -28.94
C VAL A 608 7.94 -11.66 -28.33
N SER A 609 7.38 -10.62 -28.98
CA SER A 609 6.25 -9.82 -28.43
C SER A 609 4.92 -9.93 -29.19
N ALA A 610 4.88 -10.54 -30.39
CA ALA A 610 3.73 -10.43 -31.29
C ALA A 610 2.55 -11.38 -30.97
N GLY A 611 2.72 -12.38 -30.09
CA GLY A 611 1.71 -13.42 -29.84
C GLY A 611 0.90 -13.33 -28.54
N ALA A 612 1.39 -12.65 -27.49
CA ALA A 612 0.81 -12.77 -26.15
C ALA A 612 0.62 -11.43 -25.38
N GLY A 613 1.03 -10.29 -25.94
CA GLY A 613 1.16 -9.03 -25.19
C GLY A 613 0.10 -7.95 -25.42
N ARG A 614 -0.79 -8.07 -26.41
CA ARG A 614 -1.70 -6.95 -26.76
C ARG A 614 -2.86 -6.72 -25.77
N ASP A 615 -3.17 -7.69 -24.92
CA ASP A 615 -4.29 -7.58 -23.97
C ASP A 615 -3.89 -7.28 -22.51
N LEU A 616 -2.60 -7.19 -22.19
CA LEU A 616 -2.14 -7.08 -20.79
C LEU A 616 -1.70 -5.68 -20.34
N ALA A 617 -1.65 -4.70 -21.23
CA ALA A 617 -1.28 -3.31 -20.88
C ALA A 617 -2.18 -2.22 -21.51
N ALA A 618 -3.12 -2.57 -22.39
CA ALA A 618 -4.07 -1.61 -22.95
C ALA A 618 -5.37 -1.65 -22.14
N GLY A 619 -5.67 -0.55 -21.43
CA GLY A 619 -7.06 -0.25 -21.07
C GLY A 619 -7.95 -0.30 -22.33
N PRO A 620 -9.27 -0.52 -22.18
CA PRO A 620 -10.17 -0.56 -23.33
C PRO A 620 -10.01 0.74 -24.12
N ARG A 621 -9.69 0.61 -25.41
CA ARG A 621 -9.70 1.73 -26.35
C ARG A 621 -11.11 2.31 -26.38
N GLN A 622 -11.24 3.54 -25.91
CA GLN A 622 -12.19 4.53 -26.45
C GLN A 622 -11.42 5.80 -26.74
#